data_AF-A0A836P1H8-F1
#
_entry.id   AF-A0A836P1H8-F1
#
_cell.length_a   1.000
_cell.length_b   1.000
_cell.length_c   1.000
_cell.angle_alpha   90.00
_cell.angle_beta   90.00
_cell.angle_gamma   90.00
#
_symmetry.space_group_name_H-M   'P 1'
#
loop_
_entity.id
_entity.type
_entity.pdbx_description
1 polymer ?
#
loop_
_entity_poly.entity_id
_entity_poly.type
_entity_poly.pdbx_seq_one_letter_code
_entity_poly.pdbx_strand_id
1 'polypeptide(L)'
;PYDAVRAAQALAPRDPRVLQAAARVVPASHRCFEDELRNNRLRAARGCLDAWQALTPNADALAGARRRLAQRWVAVGSERLGQEDAAFARRAQDEAHQLDPELPELAEFTRRVKAVAEQR
;
A
#
# COMPACT_ATOMS: atom_id res chain seq x y z
N PRO A 1 16.35 4.87 9.89
CA PRO A 1 15.11 4.18 9.50
C PRO A 1 13.94 5.18 9.58
N TYR A 2 12.93 5.06 8.73
CA TYR A 2 11.78 5.96 8.70
C TYR A 2 11.05 6.03 10.08
N ASP A 3 10.96 4.90 10.80
CA ASP A 3 10.32 4.83 12.11
C ASP A 3 10.93 5.79 13.14
N ALA A 4 12.25 6.02 13.08
CA ALA A 4 12.93 6.96 13.96
C ALA A 4 12.53 8.41 13.67
N VAL A 5 12.31 8.76 12.40
CA VAL A 5 11.84 10.11 12.02
C VAL A 5 10.40 10.30 12.46
N ARG A 6 9.54 9.30 12.26
CA ARG A 6 8.14 9.32 12.74
C ARG A 6 8.07 9.48 14.27
N ALA A 7 8.84 8.68 15.01
CA ALA A 7 8.88 8.76 16.47
C ALA A 7 9.35 10.14 16.93
N ALA A 8 10.37 10.70 16.28
CA ALA A 8 10.84 12.05 16.57
C ALA A 8 9.80 13.14 16.20
N GLN A 9 9.05 12.98 15.10
CA GLN A 9 7.94 13.87 14.75
C GLN A 9 6.82 13.87 15.78
N ALA A 10 6.47 12.71 16.34
CA ALA A 10 5.43 12.63 17.37
C ALA A 10 5.82 13.37 18.65
N LEU A 11 7.13 13.43 18.95
CA LEU A 11 7.66 14.07 20.16
C LEU A 11 8.01 15.55 19.95
N ALA A 12 8.55 15.90 18.79
CA ALA A 12 9.05 17.24 18.48
C ALA A 12 8.77 17.62 17.01
N PRO A 13 7.50 17.83 16.64
CA PRO A 13 7.08 18.00 15.24
C PRO A 13 7.64 19.27 14.57
N ARG A 14 8.08 20.25 15.36
CA ARG A 14 8.66 21.51 14.89
C ARG A 14 10.18 21.57 15.04
N ASP A 15 10.82 20.50 15.53
CA ASP A 15 12.28 20.46 15.64
C ASP A 15 12.92 20.53 14.24
N PRO A 16 13.84 21.47 13.99
CA PRO A 16 14.46 21.65 12.68
C PRO A 16 15.17 20.40 12.13
N ARG A 17 15.74 19.55 12.99
CA ARG A 17 16.41 18.30 12.60
C ARG A 17 15.39 17.26 12.14
N VAL A 18 14.26 17.19 12.83
CA VAL A 18 13.14 16.31 12.48
C VAL A 18 12.52 16.75 11.16
N LEU A 19 12.31 18.06 10.97
CA LEU A 19 11.84 18.64 9.72
C LEU A 19 12.81 18.37 8.56
N GLN A 20 14.12 18.54 8.78
CA GLN A 20 15.14 18.25 7.76
C GLN A 20 15.20 16.77 7.39
N ALA A 21 15.09 15.88 8.39
CA ALA A 21 15.03 14.44 8.15
C ALA A 21 13.78 14.08 7.34
N ALA A 22 12.61 14.59 7.73
CA ALA A 22 11.36 14.37 7.00
C ALA A 22 11.43 14.88 5.56
N ALA A 23 12.01 16.06 5.32
CA ALA A 23 12.17 16.65 4.00
C ALA A 23 13.00 15.77 3.03
N ARG A 24 13.89 14.93 3.55
CA ARG A 24 14.67 13.96 2.75
C ARG A 24 13.96 12.62 2.59
N VAL A 25 13.30 12.15 3.64
CA VAL A 25 12.69 10.82 3.64
C VAL A 25 11.38 10.80 2.86
N VAL A 26 10.58 11.87 2.87
CA VAL A 26 9.30 11.92 2.13
C VAL A 26 9.49 11.67 0.62
N PRO A 27 10.37 12.41 -0.10
CA PRO A 27 10.59 12.16 -1.53
C PRO A 27 11.19 10.77 -1.80
N ALA A 28 12.03 10.27 -0.90
CA ALA A 28 12.62 8.93 -1.02
C ALA A 28 11.55 7.82 -0.88
N SER A 29 10.65 7.94 0.09
CA SER A 29 9.52 7.00 0.26
C SER A 29 8.57 7.04 -0.93
N HIS A 30 8.28 8.23 -1.46
CA HIS A 30 7.48 8.38 -2.68
C HIS A 30 8.14 7.69 -3.89
N ARG A 31 9.43 7.95 -4.13
CA ARG A 31 10.17 7.30 -5.22
C ARG A 31 10.21 5.79 -5.08
N CYS A 32 10.48 5.29 -3.86
CA CYS A 32 10.43 3.86 -3.58
C CYS A 32 9.06 3.26 -3.93
N PHE A 33 7.97 3.92 -3.50
CA PHE A 33 6.61 3.45 -3.79
C PHE A 33 6.39 3.31 -5.30
N GLU A 34 6.72 4.35 -6.08
CA GLU A 34 6.55 4.33 -7.54
C GLU A 34 7.42 3.24 -8.21
N ASP A 35 8.68 3.10 -7.80
CA ASP A 35 9.60 2.10 -8.36
C ASP A 35 9.15 0.66 -8.04
N GLU A 36 8.74 0.39 -6.79
CA GLU A 36 8.29 -0.93 -6.36
C GLU A 36 6.92 -1.30 -6.95
N LEU A 37 6.01 -0.32 -7.10
CA LEU A 37 4.72 -0.51 -7.76
C LEU A 37 4.90 -0.86 -9.24
N ARG A 38 5.77 -0.13 -9.96
CA ARG A 38 6.10 -0.42 -11.37
C ARG A 38 6.65 -1.83 -11.55
N ASN A 39 7.43 -2.31 -10.58
CA ASN A 39 8.07 -3.62 -10.60
C ASN A 39 7.22 -4.76 -10.04
N ASN A 40 5.93 -4.54 -9.75
CA ASN A 40 5.03 -5.54 -9.14
C ASN A 40 5.48 -6.07 -7.77
N ARG A 41 6.30 -5.32 -7.05
CA ARG A 41 6.77 -5.70 -5.71
C ARG A 41 5.80 -5.16 -4.66
N LEU A 42 4.57 -5.67 -4.68
CA LEU A 42 3.42 -5.07 -3.99
C LEU A 42 3.60 -4.91 -2.48
N ARG A 43 4.26 -5.86 -1.81
CA ARG A 43 4.58 -5.75 -0.37
C ARG A 43 5.60 -4.64 -0.08
N ALA A 44 6.61 -4.48 -0.93
CA ALA A 44 7.60 -3.43 -0.77
C ALA A 44 6.99 -2.05 -1.07
N ALA A 45 6.14 -1.97 -2.11
CA ALA A 45 5.35 -0.77 -2.39
C ALA A 45 4.47 -0.38 -1.19
N ARG A 46 3.80 -1.35 -0.53
CA ARG A 46 3.03 -1.10 0.71
C ARG A 46 3.91 -0.51 1.81
N GLY A 47 5.07 -1.10 2.08
CA GLY A 47 6.00 -0.56 3.09
C GLY A 47 6.45 0.88 2.79
N CYS A 48 6.71 1.21 1.53
CA CYS A 48 7.09 2.56 1.13
C CYS A 48 5.92 3.56 1.19
N LEU A 49 4.69 3.11 0.90
CA LEU A 49 3.47 3.90 1.09
C LEU A 49 3.19 4.17 2.58
N ASP A 50 3.31 3.15 3.44
CA ASP A 50 3.12 3.29 4.88
C ASP A 50 4.16 4.28 5.46
N ALA A 51 5.41 4.19 4.97
CA ALA A 51 6.47 5.12 5.34
C ALA A 51 6.15 6.56 4.92
N TRP A 52 5.72 6.75 3.68
CA TRP A 52 5.28 8.07 3.21
C TRP A 52 4.11 8.60 4.06
N GLN A 53 3.10 7.76 4.30
CA GLN A 53 1.90 8.12 5.03
C GLN A 53 2.18 8.67 6.42
N ALA A 54 2.98 7.98 7.25
CA ALA A 54 3.16 8.52 8.61
C ALA A 54 4.22 9.61 8.74
N LEU A 55 4.90 10.03 7.65
CA LEU A 55 5.60 11.33 7.62
C LEU A 55 4.68 12.48 7.20
N THR A 56 3.72 12.22 6.32
CA THR A 56 2.82 13.24 5.76
C THR A 56 1.38 12.72 5.68
N PRO A 57 0.69 12.53 6.81
CA PRO A 57 -0.59 11.80 6.86
C PRO A 57 -1.73 12.46 6.09
N ASN A 58 -1.64 13.78 5.87
CA ASN A 58 -2.65 14.59 5.19
C ASN A 58 -2.22 15.01 3.77
N ALA A 59 -1.23 14.33 3.17
CA ALA A 59 -0.84 14.65 1.80
C ALA A 59 -1.92 14.20 0.80
N ASP A 60 -2.40 15.12 -0.02
CA ASP A 60 -3.47 14.87 -1.02
C ASP A 60 -3.16 13.68 -1.94
N ALA A 61 -1.88 13.47 -2.26
CA ALA A 61 -1.42 12.39 -3.13
C ALA A 61 -1.55 10.98 -2.52
N LEU A 62 -1.74 10.84 -1.19
CA LEU A 62 -1.85 9.54 -0.54
C LEU A 62 -3.10 8.77 -0.96
N ALA A 63 -4.24 9.44 -1.13
CA ALA A 63 -5.47 8.79 -1.55
C ALA A 63 -5.30 8.12 -2.93
N GLY A 64 -4.72 8.86 -3.89
CA GLY A 64 -4.39 8.33 -5.20
C GLY A 64 -3.36 7.20 -5.17
N ALA A 65 -2.36 7.26 -4.29
CA ALA A 65 -1.37 6.19 -4.12
C ALA A 65 -1.97 4.91 -3.53
N ARG A 66 -2.81 5.01 -2.49
CA ARG A 66 -3.55 3.87 -1.92
C ARG A 66 -4.42 3.20 -2.96
N ARG A 67 -5.20 3.98 -3.70
CA ARG A 67 -6.06 3.46 -4.78
C ARG A 67 -5.25 2.72 -5.84
N ARG A 68 -4.16 3.30 -6.35
CA ARG A 68 -3.29 2.64 -7.35
C ARG A 68 -2.70 1.32 -6.83
N LEU A 69 -2.29 1.26 -5.56
CA LEU A 69 -1.79 0.03 -4.97
C LEU A 69 -2.91 -1.02 -4.79
N ALA A 70 -4.10 -0.61 -4.37
CA ALA A 70 -5.27 -1.49 -4.24
C ALA A 70 -5.66 -2.09 -5.61
N GLN A 71 -5.74 -1.25 -6.65
CA GLN A 71 -5.95 -1.65 -8.04
C GLN A 71 -4.93 -2.70 -8.48
N ARG A 72 -3.65 -2.49 -8.14
CA ARG A 72 -2.60 -3.43 -8.51
C ARG A 72 -2.70 -4.76 -7.79
N TRP A 73 -3.06 -4.75 -6.49
CA TRP A 73 -3.35 -5.98 -5.75
C TRP A 73 -4.51 -6.75 -6.38
N VAL A 74 -5.61 -6.09 -6.74
CA VAL A 74 -6.75 -6.74 -7.42
C VAL A 74 -6.34 -7.35 -8.76
N ALA A 75 -5.57 -6.62 -9.58
CA ALA A 75 -5.12 -7.10 -10.88
C ALA A 75 -4.23 -8.35 -10.76
N VAL A 76 -3.15 -8.27 -9.96
CA VAL A 76 -2.22 -9.41 -9.78
C VAL A 76 -2.91 -10.56 -9.03
N GLY A 77 -3.77 -10.26 -8.05
CA GLY A 77 -4.56 -11.25 -7.33
C GLY A 77 -5.52 -12.00 -8.25
N SER A 78 -6.15 -11.31 -9.19
CA SER A 78 -7.05 -11.92 -10.19
C SER A 78 -6.30 -12.85 -11.15
N GLU A 79 -5.09 -12.46 -11.58
CA GLU A 79 -4.21 -13.32 -12.38
C GLU A 79 -3.81 -14.58 -11.61
N ARG A 80 -3.35 -14.42 -10.36
CA ARG A 80 -2.93 -15.51 -9.48
C ARG A 80 -4.08 -16.47 -9.14
N LEU A 81 -5.28 -15.95 -8.93
CA LEU A 81 -6.48 -16.77 -8.74
C LEU A 81 -6.76 -17.67 -9.95
N GLY A 82 -6.56 -17.16 -11.16
CA GLY A 82 -6.66 -17.94 -12.40
C GLY A 82 -5.55 -18.98 -12.58
N GLN A 83 -4.42 -18.82 -11.89
CA GLN A 83 -3.32 -19.78 -11.79
C GLN A 83 -3.46 -20.70 -10.56
N GLU A 84 -4.66 -20.82 -10.00
CA GLU A 84 -4.99 -21.66 -8.84
C GLU A 84 -4.30 -21.26 -7.51
N ASP A 85 -3.63 -20.10 -7.47
CA ASP A 85 -3.03 -19.53 -6.27
C ASP A 85 -4.07 -18.73 -5.46
N ALA A 86 -5.02 -19.46 -4.90
CA ALA A 86 -6.07 -18.92 -4.05
C ALA A 86 -5.52 -18.27 -2.76
N ALA A 87 -4.33 -18.70 -2.30
CA ALA A 87 -3.71 -18.15 -1.10
C ALA A 87 -3.20 -16.72 -1.34
N PHE A 88 -2.52 -16.48 -2.47
CA PHE A 88 -2.13 -15.13 -2.87
C PHE A 88 -3.36 -14.27 -3.12
N ALA A 89 -4.38 -14.79 -3.82
CA ALA A 89 -5.58 -14.04 -4.14
C ALA A 89 -6.34 -13.56 -2.90
N ARG A 90 -6.44 -14.39 -1.84
CA ARG A 90 -6.99 -13.97 -0.54
C ARG A 90 -6.18 -12.83 0.09
N ARG A 91 -4.86 -12.97 0.11
CA ARG A 91 -3.98 -11.90 0.63
C ARG A 91 -4.15 -10.60 -0.16
N ALA A 92 -4.26 -10.70 -1.47
CA ALA A 92 -4.48 -9.55 -2.34
C ALA A 92 -5.83 -8.87 -2.06
N GLN A 93 -6.89 -9.64 -1.77
CA GLN A 93 -8.19 -9.11 -1.38
C GLN A 93 -8.08 -8.33 -0.07
N ASP A 94 -7.43 -8.90 0.94
CA ASP A 94 -7.27 -8.26 2.25
C ASP A 94 -6.47 -6.95 2.14
N GLU A 95 -5.36 -6.96 1.39
CA GLU A 95 -4.53 -5.77 1.16
C GLU A 95 -5.30 -4.69 0.39
N ALA A 96 -6.02 -5.05 -0.67
CA ALA A 96 -6.83 -4.10 -1.44
C ALA A 96 -7.94 -3.48 -0.60
N HIS A 97 -8.65 -4.28 0.21
CA HIS A 97 -9.70 -3.78 1.10
C HIS A 97 -9.18 -2.83 2.18
N GLN A 98 -7.98 -3.07 2.71
CA GLN A 98 -7.35 -2.17 3.68
C GLN A 98 -6.92 -0.83 3.05
N LEU A 99 -6.56 -0.84 1.77
CA LEU A 99 -6.06 0.34 1.07
C LEU A 99 -7.19 1.23 0.53
N ASP A 100 -8.19 0.62 -0.09
CA ASP A 100 -9.33 1.31 -0.69
C ASP A 100 -10.56 0.38 -0.68
N PRO A 101 -11.40 0.44 0.38
CA PRO A 101 -12.60 -0.39 0.46
C PRO A 101 -13.68 0.02 -0.54
N GLU A 102 -13.61 1.23 -1.10
CA GLU A 102 -14.57 1.75 -2.09
C GLU A 102 -14.13 1.46 -3.53
N LEU A 103 -13.05 0.69 -3.72
CA LEU A 103 -12.52 0.35 -5.02
C LEU A 103 -13.56 -0.44 -5.84
N PRO A 104 -14.03 0.05 -7.00
CA PRO A 104 -15.15 -0.56 -7.72
C PRO A 104 -14.97 -2.03 -8.07
N GLU A 105 -13.77 -2.43 -8.49
CA GLU A 105 -13.44 -3.82 -8.87
C GLU A 105 -13.26 -4.77 -7.67
N LEU A 106 -13.11 -4.26 -6.44
CA LEU A 106 -12.86 -5.08 -5.25
C LEU A 106 -14.04 -6.00 -4.92
N ALA A 107 -15.27 -5.54 -5.15
CA ALA A 107 -16.47 -6.31 -4.86
C ALA A 107 -16.54 -7.59 -5.71
N GLU A 108 -16.26 -7.49 -7.00
CA GLU A 108 -16.25 -8.65 -7.89
C GLU A 108 -15.09 -9.59 -7.57
N PHE A 109 -13.89 -9.05 -7.36
CA PHE A 109 -12.72 -9.84 -6.99
C PHE A 109 -12.96 -10.64 -5.70
N THR A 110 -13.55 -10.01 -4.68
CA THR A 110 -13.92 -10.64 -3.41
C THR A 110 -14.89 -11.82 -3.62
N ARG A 111 -15.90 -11.67 -4.48
CA ARG A 111 -16.84 -12.77 -4.79
C ARG A 111 -16.10 -13.96 -5.40
N ARG A 112 -15.19 -13.72 -6.35
CA ARG A 112 -14.40 -14.78 -7.01
C ARG A 112 -13.48 -15.50 -6.02
N VAL A 113 -12.80 -14.76 -5.14
CA VAL A 113 -11.94 -15.34 -4.11
C VAL A 113 -12.72 -16.23 -3.15
N LYS A 114 -13.90 -15.78 -2.70
CA LYS A 114 -14.79 -16.58 -1.83
C LYS A 114 -15.25 -17.87 -2.50
N ALA A 115 -15.70 -17.78 -3.76
CA ALA A 115 -16.18 -18.95 -4.50
C ALA A 115 -15.11 -20.06 -4.58
N VAL A 116 -13.82 -19.72 -4.75
CA VAL A 116 -12.73 -20.69 -4.79
C VAL A 116 -12.39 -21.25 -3.41
N ALA A 117 -12.57 -20.46 -2.34
CA ALA A 117 -12.34 -20.92 -0.98
C ALA A 117 -13.39 -21.93 -0.50
N GLU A 118 -14.62 -21.81 -0.97
CA GLU A 118 -15.75 -22.70 -0.63
C GLU A 118 -15.73 -24.03 -1.40
N GLN A 119 -14.94 -24.13 -2.48
CA GLN A 119 -14.78 -25.33 -3.29
C GLN A 119 -13.69 -26.30 -2.77
N ARG A 120 -13.03 -25.96 -1.66
CA ARG A 120 -11.95 -26.76 -1.05
C ARG A 120 -12.38 -27.31 0.31
#